data_AF-A0A1F9Y8T2-F1
#
_entry.id   AF-A0A1F9Y8T2-F1
#
_cell.length_a   1.000
_cell.length_b   1.000
_cell.length_c   1.000
_cell.angle_alpha   90.00
_cell.angle_beta   90.00
_cell.angle_gamma   90.00
#
_symmetry.space_group_name_H-M   'P 1'
#
loop_
_entity.id
_entity.type
_entity.pdbx_description
1 polymer ?
#
loop_
_entity_poly.entity_id
_entity_poly.type
_entity_poly.pdbx_seq_one_letter_code
_entity_poly.pdbx_strand_id
1 'polypeptide(L)' 'MLPEPLHERALRRAQEKGVSLGQFIRDSLTAALLGERAGEGGDSLLRDKAVYCGSAPKDMAEEHDRYLYGETE' A
#
# COMPACT_ATOMS: atom_id res chain seq x y z
N MET A 1 26.27 10.69 13.02
CA MET A 1 26.82 9.73 12.03
C MET A 1 25.93 8.50 12.02
N LEU A 2 25.68 7.89 10.87
CA LEU A 2 24.93 6.62 10.79
C LEU A 2 25.77 5.47 11.36
N PRO A 3 25.17 4.47 12.02
CA PRO A 3 25.86 3.24 12.37
C PRO A 3 26.53 2.60 11.15
N GLU A 4 27.75 2.10 11.30
CA GLU A 4 28.55 1.54 10.20
C GLU A 4 27.78 0.50 9.36
N PRO A 5 27.05 -0.47 9.95
CA PRO A 5 26.30 -1.46 9.17
C PRO A 5 25.17 -0.85 8.33
N LEU A 6 24.59 0.27 8.78
CA LEU A 6 23.56 0.98 8.02
C LEU A 6 24.17 1.80 6.90
N HIS A 7 25.33 2.41 7.14
CA HIS A 7 26.07 3.15 6.14
C HIS A 7 26.48 2.24 4.96
N GLU A 8 27.07 1.09 5.25
CA GLU A 8 27.46 0.10 4.24
C GLU A 8 26.27 -0.38 3.40
N ARG A 9 25.14 -0.69 4.05
CA ARG A 9 23.91 -1.11 3.36
C ARG A 9 23.35 -0.02 2.47
N ALA A 10 23.32 1.23 2.95
CA ALA A 10 22.83 2.36 2.18
C ALA A 10 23.72 2.65 0.97
N LEU A 11 25.05 2.55 1.13
CA LEU A 11 26.00 2.74 0.04
C LEU A 11 25.85 1.68 -1.04
N ARG A 12 25.76 0.40 -0.66
CA ARG A 12 25.52 -0.71 -1.59
C ARG A 12 24.23 -0.51 -2.38
N ARG A 13 23.14 -0.15 -1.68
CA ARG A 13 21.83 0.07 -2.32
C ARG A 13 21.83 1.28 -3.26
N ALA A 14 22.58 2.33 -2.93
CA ALA A 14 22.75 3.50 -3.79
C ALA A 14 23.50 3.14 -5.08
N GLN A 15 24.56 2.34 -4.98
CA GLN A 15 25.32 1.82 -6.12
C GLN A 15 24.46 0.94 -7.03
N GLU A 16 23.71 -0.02 -6.47
CA GLU A 16 22.78 -0.87 -7.22
C GLU A 16 21.74 -0.05 -8.01
N LYS A 17 21.36 1.12 -7.49
CA LYS A 17 20.40 2.03 -8.11
C LYS A 17 21.04 3.06 -9.04
N GLY A 18 22.37 3.10 -9.13
CA GLY A 18 23.09 4.09 -9.94
C GLY A 18 22.95 5.54 -9.44
N VAL A 19 22.72 5.75 -8.15
CA VAL A 19 22.56 7.08 -7.54
C VAL A 19 23.61 7.33 -6.45
N SER A 20 23.80 8.59 -6.08
CA SER A 20 24.66 8.93 -4.94
C SER A 20 24.03 8.48 -3.62
N LEU A 21 24.88 8.20 -2.61
CA LEU A 21 24.41 7.89 -1.26
C LEU A 21 23.49 9.00 -0.70
N GLY A 22 23.87 10.26 -0.91
CA GLY A 22 23.06 11.40 -0.46
C GLY A 22 21.68 11.46 -1.13
N GLN A 23 21.61 11.15 -2.43
CA GLN A 23 20.32 11.05 -3.12
C GLN A 23 19.48 9.89 -2.56
N PHE A 24 20.07 8.72 -2.38
CA PHE A 24 19.40 7.55 -1.82
C PHE A 24 18.82 7.83 -0.42
N ILE A 25 19.57 8.52 0.44
CA ILE A 25 19.10 8.89 1.78
C ILE A 25 17.92 9.85 1.68
N ARG A 26 17.99 10.89 0.82
CA ARG A 26 16.88 11.82 0.61
C ARG A 26 15.63 11.09 0.13
N ASP A 27 15.74 10.25 -0.90
CA ASP A 27 14.61 9.51 -1.45
C ASP A 27 13.99 8.56 -0.43
N SER A 28 14.82 7.89 0.37
CA SER A 28 14.36 6.98 1.42
C SER A 28 13.62 7.72 2.54
N LEU A 29 14.12 8.89 2.95
CA LEU A 29 13.45 9.74 3.94
C LEU A 29 12.14 10.31 3.39
N THR A 30 12.14 10.79 2.14
CA THR A 30 10.92 11.27 1.49
C THR A 30 9.87 10.15 1.41
N ALA A 31 10.25 8.93 1.02
CA ALA A 31 9.35 7.80 0.96
C ALA A 31 8.81 7.40 2.34
N ALA A 32 9.66 7.38 3.38
CA ALA A 32 9.24 7.08 4.75
C ALA A 32 8.22 8.12 5.27
N LEU A 33 8.51 9.40 5.10
CA LEU A 33 7.63 10.50 5.55
C LEU A 33 6.30 10.56 4.77
N LEU A 34 6.31 10.24 3.48
CA LEU A 34 5.08 10.11 2.69
C LEU A 34 4.26 8.89 3.10
N GLY A 35 4.92 7.76 3.40
CA GLY A 35 4.28 6.54 3.88
C GLY A 35 3.69 6.68 5.29
N GLU A 36 4.37 7.41 6.19
CA GLU A 36 3.85 7.75 7.52
C GLU A 36 2.62 8.65 7.44
N ARG A 37 2.61 9.63 6.52
CA ARG A 37 1.40 10.42 6.22
C ARG A 37 0.22 9.59 5.70
N ALA A 38 0.47 8.50 4.98
CA ALA A 38 -0.58 7.56 4.58
C ALA A 38 -1.07 6.69 5.74
N GLY A 39 -0.29 6.57 6.83
CA GLY A 39 -0.60 5.79 8.02
C GLY A 39 -1.31 6.56 9.14
N GLU A 40 -1.11 7.87 9.25
CA GLU A 40 -1.73 8.70 10.30
C GLU A 40 -3.17 9.16 9.98
N GLY A 41 -3.69 8.80 8.80
CA GLY A 41 -5.06 9.11 8.37
C GLY A 41 -5.49 8.32 7.13
N GLY A 42 -5.09 7.05 7.04
CA GLY A 42 -5.44 6.19 5.90
C GLY A 42 -6.93 5.83 5.88
N ASP A 43 -7.54 5.88 4.69
CA ASP A 43 -8.96 5.56 4.46
C ASP A 43 -9.32 4.18 5.05
N SER A 44 -10.25 4.17 6.00
CA SER A 44 -10.73 2.96 6.66
C SER A 44 -11.30 1.94 5.67
N LEU A 45 -11.85 2.38 4.53
CA LEU A 45 -12.35 1.50 3.47
C LEU A 45 -11.22 0.77 2.75
N LEU A 46 -10.07 1.42 2.54
CA LEU A 46 -8.90 0.81 1.90
C LEU A 46 -8.11 -0.10 2.85
N ARG A 47 -8.38 -0.01 4.15
CA ARG A 47 -7.82 -0.89 5.18
C ARG A 47 -8.71 -2.08 5.49
N ASP A 48 -9.94 -2.09 4.97
CA ASP A 48 -10.85 -3.22 5.16
C ASP A 48 -10.30 -4.46 4.43
N LYS A 49 -10.34 -5.59 5.14
CA LYS A 49 -9.91 -6.91 4.67
C LYS A 49 -11.01 -7.95 4.81
N ALA A 50 -12.23 -7.54 5.18
CA ALA A 50 -13.36 -8.44 5.22
C ALA A 50 -13.68 -8.90 3.79
N VAL A 51 -13.44 -10.18 3.52
CA VAL A 51 -13.75 -10.82 2.24
C VAL A 51 -14.65 -12.01 2.51
N TYR A 52 -15.75 -12.12 1.77
CA TYR A 52 -16.61 -13.30 1.81
C TYR A 52 -15.99 -14.43 0.96
N CYS A 53 -15.62 -15.53 1.60
CA CYS A 53 -14.93 -16.66 0.93
C CYS A 53 -15.89 -17.74 0.37
N GLY A 54 -17.20 -17.55 0.46
CA GLY A 54 -18.19 -18.49 -0.07
C GLY A 54 -18.45 -18.29 -1.57
N SER A 55 -19.27 -19.15 -2.15
CA SER A 55 -19.72 -18.98 -3.54
C SER A 55 -20.70 -17.82 -3.63
N ALA A 56 -20.48 -16.94 -4.60
CA ALA A 56 -21.33 -15.79 -4.90
C ALA A 56 -21.63 -15.77 -6.42
N PRO A 57 -22.85 -15.37 -6.84
CA PRO A 57 -23.13 -15.08 -8.23
C PRO A 57 -22.18 -14.03 -8.81
N LYS A 58 -21.81 -14.17 -10.09
CA LYS A 58 -20.86 -13.26 -10.76
C LYS A 58 -21.48 -11.90 -11.07
N ASP A 59 -22.79 -11.85 -11.19
CA ASP A 59 -23.65 -10.71 -11.48
C ASP A 59 -24.16 -10.02 -10.20
N MET A 60 -23.65 -10.37 -9.02
CA MET A 60 -24.13 -9.83 -7.73
C MET A 60 -24.09 -8.30 -7.65
N ALA A 61 -23.11 -7.67 -8.30
CA ALA A 61 -23.00 -6.21 -8.32
C ALA A 61 -23.98 -5.55 -9.32
N GLU A 62 -24.26 -6.22 -10.43
CA GLU A 62 -25.15 -5.72 -11.50
C GLU A 62 -26.62 -5.88 -11.09
N GLU A 63 -26.93 -6.98 -10.43
CA GLU A 63 -28.29 -7.38 -10.02
C GLU A 63 -28.49 -7.18 -8.51
N HIS A 64 -27.86 -6.14 -7.97
CA HIS A 64 -27.81 -5.88 -6.52
C HIS A 64 -29.21 -5.80 -5.90
N ASP A 65 -30.14 -5.07 -6.54
CA ASP A 65 -31.48 -4.86 -6.00
C ASP A 65 -32.32 -6.14 -6.03
N ARG A 66 -32.17 -6.96 -7.09
CA ARG A 66 -32.77 -8.28 -7.18
C ARG A 66 -32.31 -9.18 -6.03
N TYR A 67 -31.03 -9.17 -5.68
CA TYR A 67 -30.50 -10.00 -4.59
C TYR A 67 -30.81 -9.44 -3.20
N LEU A 68 -30.83 -8.11 -3.03
CA LEU A 68 -31.01 -7.48 -1.73
C LEU A 68 -32.48 -7.33 -1.35
N TYR A 69 -33.35 -7.04 -2.32
CA TYR A 69 -34.76 -6.74 -2.10
C TYR A 69 -35.71 -7.77 -2.69
N GLY A 70 -35.20 -8.70 -3.51
CA GLY A 70 -36.04 -9.73 -4.15
C GLY A 70 -36.91 -9.16 -5.26
N GLU A 71 -36.62 -7.97 -5.77
CA GLU A 71 -37.38 -7.36 -6.84
C GLU A 71 -37.16 -8.15 -8.14
N THR A 72 -38.27 -8.66 -8.66
CA THR A 72 -38.35 -9.26 -9.99
C THR A 72 -39.16 -8.27 -10.80
N GLU A 73 -38.61 -7.72 -11.89
CA GLU A 73 -39.44 -7.03 -12.88
C GLU A 73 -40.53 -7.97 -13.42
#